data_AF-A0AAW4KQW5-F1
#
_entry.id   AF-A0AAW4KQW5-F1
#
_cell.length_a   1.000
_cell.length_b   1.000
_cell.length_c   1.000
_cell.angle_alpha   90.00
_cell.angle_beta   90.00
_cell.angle_gamma   90.00
#
_symmetry.space_group_name_H-M   'P 1'
#
loop_
_entity.id
_entity.type
_entity.pdbx_description
1 polymer ?
#
loop_
_entity_poly.entity_id
_entity_poly.type
_entity_poly.pdbx_seq_one_letter_code
_entity_poly.pdbx_strand_id
1 'polypeptide(L)'
;LPISRWQRDLTDSTVLRNLGVGFAHSVIAYEASLKGISKLELNEQKIAADLDACWEVLAEPIQTVMRRYNIENPYEKLKELTRGKGISPEALQTFIDGLDMPAAAQAA
;
A
#
# COMPACT_ATOMS: atom_id res chain seq x y z
N LEU A 1 17.70 11.12 -30.68
CA LEU A 1 18.41 10.17 -31.56
C LEU A 1 17.56 9.54 -32.68
N PRO A 2 16.20 9.55 -32.70
CA PRO A 2 15.49 9.04 -33.87
C PRO A 2 15.36 10.08 -35.01
N ILE A 3 15.85 11.32 -34.82
CA ILE A 3 15.73 12.40 -35.80
C ILE A 3 17.14 12.78 -36.28
N SER A 4 17.32 12.72 -37.59
CA SER A 4 18.50 13.18 -38.31
C SER A 4 18.02 13.73 -39.67
N ARG A 5 18.61 14.82 -40.18
CA ARG A 5 18.18 15.45 -41.43
C ARG A 5 18.53 14.58 -42.65
N TRP A 6 17.55 14.37 -43.54
CA TRP A 6 17.68 13.58 -44.78
C TRP A 6 18.32 12.20 -44.55
N GLN A 7 19.41 11.86 -45.26
CA GLN A 7 20.05 10.55 -45.14
C GLN A 7 20.85 10.38 -43.83
N ARG A 8 21.44 11.45 -43.28
CA ARG A 8 22.01 11.58 -41.92
C ARG A 8 22.80 12.91 -41.77
N ASP A 9 22.64 13.58 -40.64
CA ASP A 9 23.53 14.62 -40.12
C ASP A 9 24.41 14.09 -38.96
N LEU A 10 25.48 14.80 -38.61
CA LEU A 10 26.49 14.35 -37.63
C LEU A 10 26.18 14.70 -36.17
N THR A 11 25.00 15.26 -35.86
CA THR A 11 24.69 15.70 -34.49
C THR A 11 24.59 14.52 -33.51
N ASP A 12 24.24 13.34 -33.99
CA ASP A 12 24.21 12.09 -33.24
C ASP A 12 25.61 11.63 -32.78
N SER A 13 26.66 11.92 -33.54
CA SER A 13 28.02 11.46 -33.28
C SER A 13 28.60 11.95 -31.95
N THR A 14 28.37 13.21 -31.57
CA THR A 14 28.82 13.75 -30.27
C THR A 14 27.89 13.34 -29.13
N VAL A 15 26.60 13.15 -29.40
CA VAL A 15 25.63 12.66 -28.42
C VAL A 15 25.88 11.20 -28.06
N LEU A 16 26.19 10.34 -29.04
CA LEU A 16 26.47 8.92 -28.82
C LEU A 16 27.73 8.68 -27.99
N ARG A 17 28.70 9.61 -28.00
CA ARG A 17 29.87 9.57 -27.09
C ARG A 17 29.49 9.73 -25.62
N ASN A 18 28.29 10.25 -25.32
CA ASN A 18 27.77 10.42 -23.98
C ASN A 18 26.79 9.32 -23.54
N LEU A 19 26.58 8.29 -24.36
CA LEU A 19 25.68 7.19 -24.02
C LEU A 19 26.03 6.56 -22.66
N GLY A 20 27.34 6.41 -22.39
CA GLY A 20 27.85 5.87 -21.13
C GLY A 20 27.57 6.71 -19.89
N VAL A 21 27.29 8.02 -20.02
CA VAL A 21 27.04 8.90 -18.86
C VAL A 21 25.77 8.47 -18.13
N GLY A 22 24.68 8.18 -18.86
CA GLY A 22 23.42 7.70 -18.28
C GLY A 22 23.59 6.35 -17.58
N PHE A 23 24.35 5.44 -18.20
CA PHE A 23 24.68 4.15 -17.59
C PHE A 23 25.54 4.30 -16.34
N ALA A 24 26.56 5.16 -16.36
CA ALA A 24 27.44 5.39 -15.22
C ALA A 24 26.65 5.90 -14.00
N HIS A 25 25.78 6.90 -14.18
CA HIS A 25 24.92 7.38 -13.09
C HIS A 25 23.96 6.29 -12.58
N SER A 26 23.41 5.48 -13.49
CA SER A 26 22.52 4.38 -13.12
C SER A 26 23.26 3.31 -12.29
N VAL A 27 24.46 2.90 -12.71
CA VAL A 27 25.28 1.91 -12.00
C VAL A 27 25.67 2.42 -10.62
N ILE A 28 26.11 3.68 -10.51
CA ILE A 28 26.41 4.30 -9.21
C ILE A 28 25.17 4.27 -8.29
N ALA A 29 24.01 4.61 -8.82
CA ALA A 29 22.76 4.56 -8.06
C ALA A 29 22.43 3.14 -7.61
N TYR A 30 22.58 2.14 -8.49
CA TYR A 30 22.33 0.73 -8.15
C TYR A 30 23.25 0.23 -7.03
N GLU A 31 24.55 0.51 -7.12
CA GLU A 31 25.51 0.12 -6.07
C GLU A 31 25.20 0.80 -4.74
N ALA A 32 24.86 2.09 -4.76
CA ALA A 32 24.47 2.83 -3.57
C ALA A 32 23.17 2.29 -2.95
N SER A 33 22.17 1.97 -3.78
CA SER A 33 20.91 1.38 -3.33
C SER A 33 21.13 -0.01 -2.73
N LEU A 34 21.91 -0.87 -3.38
CA LEU A 34 22.23 -2.21 -2.86
C LEU A 34 22.96 -2.12 -1.50
N LYS A 35 23.92 -1.20 -1.38
CA LYS A 35 24.62 -0.93 -0.11
C LYS A 35 23.70 -0.34 0.97
N GLY A 36 22.68 0.41 0.56
CA GLY A 36 21.66 0.93 1.47
C GLY A 36 20.74 -0.19 1.97
N ILE A 37 20.22 -1.00 1.05
CA ILE A 37 19.32 -2.14 1.35
C ILE A 37 20.02 -3.15 2.26
N SER A 38 21.31 -3.43 2.05
CA SER A 38 22.08 -4.37 2.87
C SER A 38 22.25 -3.94 4.34
N LYS A 39 21.91 -2.69 4.67
CA LYS A 39 22.00 -2.13 6.02
C LYS A 39 20.64 -1.97 6.69
N LEU A 40 19.55 -2.28 5.99
CA LEU A 40 18.22 -2.16 6.56
C LEU A 40 18.01 -3.27 7.59
N GLU A 41 17.57 -2.86 8.78
CA GLU A 41 17.09 -3.76 9.82
C GLU A 41 15.61 -3.52 10.04
N LEU A 42 14.85 -4.59 10.19
CA LEU A 42 13.40 -4.52 10.37
C LEU A 42 13.07 -4.05 11.78
N ASN A 43 12.28 -2.97 11.90
CA ASN A 43 11.70 -2.56 13.17
C ASN A 43 10.30 -3.17 13.33
N GLU A 44 10.27 -4.46 13.71
CA GLU A 44 9.02 -5.21 13.89
C GLU A 44 8.11 -4.56 14.92
N GLN A 45 8.66 -4.07 16.03
CA GLN A 45 7.89 -3.46 17.12
C GLN A 45 7.15 -2.22 16.65
N LYS A 46 7.78 -1.35 15.85
CA LYS A 46 7.14 -0.15 15.33
C LYS A 46 6.02 -0.50 14.34
N ILE A 47 6.26 -1.48 13.46
CA ILE A 47 5.26 -1.92 12.48
C ILE A 47 4.06 -2.56 13.20
N ALA A 48 4.30 -3.41 14.20
CA ALA A 48 3.25 -4.03 15.00
C ALA A 48 2.44 -2.97 15.76
N ALA A 49 3.11 -2.01 16.41
CA ALA A 49 2.42 -0.93 17.12
C ALA A 49 1.60 -0.03 16.18
N ASP A 50 2.09 0.24 14.97
CA ASP A 50 1.32 0.98 13.97
C ASP A 50 0.10 0.19 13.48
N LEU A 51 0.23 -1.13 13.33
CA LEU A 51 -0.91 -2.00 12.97
C LEU A 51 -1.94 -2.08 14.11
N ASP A 52 -1.48 -2.24 15.36
CA ASP A 52 -2.34 -2.27 16.56
C ASP A 52 -3.05 -0.92 16.80
N ALA A 53 -2.57 0.17 16.21
CA ALA A 53 -3.21 1.48 16.28
C ALA A 53 -4.22 1.72 15.14
N CYS A 54 -4.22 0.92 14.09
CA CYS A 54 -5.00 1.13 12.87
C CYS A 54 -6.12 0.09 12.70
N TRP A 55 -7.08 0.05 13.63
CA TRP A 55 -8.21 -0.89 13.58
C TRP A 55 -9.18 -0.63 12.43
N GLU A 56 -9.11 0.53 11.78
CA GLU A 56 -9.93 0.86 10.60
C GLU A 56 -9.69 -0.09 9.43
N VAL A 57 -8.51 -0.72 9.35
CA VAL A 57 -8.18 -1.69 8.28
C VAL A 57 -9.08 -2.92 8.31
N LEU A 58 -9.71 -3.22 9.46
CA LEU A 58 -10.67 -4.33 9.60
C LEU A 58 -12.06 -4.00 9.05
N ALA A 59 -12.33 -2.76 8.63
CA ALA A 59 -13.61 -2.39 8.07
C ALA A 59 -13.97 -3.18 6.79
N GLU A 60 -13.00 -3.39 5.88
CA GLU A 60 -13.21 -4.13 4.63
C GLU A 60 -13.57 -5.62 4.85
N PRO A 61 -12.83 -6.40 5.66
CA PRO A 61 -13.21 -7.79 5.92
C PRO A 61 -14.56 -7.90 6.63
N ILE A 62 -14.86 -7.01 7.59
CA ILE A 62 -16.17 -6.97 8.25
C ILE A 62 -17.28 -6.69 7.23
N GLN A 63 -17.08 -5.71 6.33
CA GLN A 63 -18.05 -5.42 5.27
C GLN A 63 -18.30 -6.64 4.38
N THR A 64 -17.25 -7.40 4.08
CA THR A 64 -17.32 -8.60 3.25
C THR A 64 -18.11 -9.71 3.95
N VAL A 65 -17.90 -9.92 5.26
CA VAL A 65 -18.68 -10.87 6.07
C VAL A 65 -20.15 -10.43 6.14
N MET A 66 -20.43 -9.14 6.36
CA MET A 66 -21.79 -8.62 6.37
C MET A 66 -22.52 -8.88 5.03
N ARG A 67 -21.85 -8.68 3.90
CA ARG A 67 -22.40 -9.00 2.56
C ARG A 67 -22.67 -10.49 2.41
N ARG A 68 -21.79 -11.36 2.91
CA ARG A 68 -21.96 -12.82 2.85
C ARG A 68 -23.22 -13.29 3.57
N TYR A 69 -23.57 -12.65 4.68
CA TYR A 69 -24.76 -12.98 5.48
C TYR A 69 -25.98 -12.11 5.15
N ASN A 70 -25.98 -11.42 4.00
CA ASN A 70 -27.10 -10.57 3.54
C ASN A 70 -27.52 -9.47 4.54
N ILE A 71 -26.58 -8.95 5.34
CA ILE A 71 -26.86 -7.79 6.18
C ILE A 71 -27.06 -6.56 5.29
N GLU A 72 -28.18 -5.86 5.47
CA GLU A 72 -28.51 -4.66 4.69
C GLU A 72 -27.55 -3.50 4.97
N ASN A 73 -27.27 -2.72 3.91
CA ASN A 73 -26.50 -1.48 3.93
C ASN A 73 -25.16 -1.57 4.69
N PRO A 74 -24.30 -2.58 4.41
CA PRO A 74 -23.10 -2.84 5.21
C PRO A 74 -22.08 -1.71 5.15
N TYR A 75 -22.01 -1.00 4.02
CA TYR A 75 -21.15 0.18 3.87
C TYR A 75 -21.58 1.33 4.80
N GLU A 76 -22.88 1.68 4.83
CA GLU A 76 -23.35 2.80 5.64
C GLU A 76 -23.25 2.49 7.14
N LYS A 77 -23.53 1.24 7.54
CA LYS A 77 -23.33 0.78 8.93
C LYS A 77 -21.87 0.92 9.41
N LEU A 78 -20.91 0.57 8.56
CA LEU A 78 -19.49 0.75 8.86
C LEU A 78 -19.05 2.22 8.83
N LYS A 79 -19.63 3.00 7.92
CA LYS A 79 -19.36 4.44 7.82
C LYS A 79 -19.84 5.17 9.07
N GLU A 80 -20.97 4.78 9.67
CA GLU A 80 -21.41 5.33 10.95
C GLU A 80 -20.40 5.05 12.09
N LEU A 81 -19.79 3.87 12.10
CA LEU A 81 -18.75 3.49 13.07
C LEU A 81 -17.43 4.26 12.88
N THR A 82 -17.05 4.51 11.62
CA THR A 82 -15.75 5.10 11.25
C THR A 82 -15.76 6.62 11.09
N ARG A 83 -16.92 7.28 11.16
CA ARG A 83 -17.03 8.71 10.86
C ARG A 83 -16.49 9.59 11.99
N GLY A 84 -15.32 10.19 11.73
CA GLY A 84 -14.76 11.28 12.55
C GLY A 84 -14.07 10.83 13.83
N LYS A 85 -13.78 9.53 13.99
CA LYS A 85 -13.08 8.95 15.14
C LYS A 85 -12.15 7.83 14.67
N GLY A 86 -11.02 7.64 15.36
CA GLY A 86 -10.26 6.40 15.25
C GLY A 86 -11.07 5.26 15.88
N ILE A 87 -11.05 4.08 15.27
CA ILE A 87 -11.77 2.91 15.78
C ILE A 87 -10.95 2.32 16.92
N SER A 88 -11.56 2.16 18.10
CA SER A 88 -10.96 1.35 19.15
C SER A 88 -11.35 -0.13 18.97
N PRO A 89 -10.49 -1.08 19.40
CA PRO A 89 -10.83 -2.50 19.37
C PRO A 89 -12.18 -2.81 20.03
N GLU A 90 -12.47 -2.16 21.16
CA GLU A 90 -13.71 -2.36 21.93
C GLU A 90 -14.94 -1.86 21.17
N ALA A 91 -14.82 -0.73 20.46
CA ALA A 91 -15.89 -0.20 19.63
C ALA A 91 -16.18 -1.12 18.44
N LEU A 92 -15.14 -1.70 17.85
CA LEU A 92 -15.28 -2.66 16.75
C LEU A 92 -15.93 -3.97 17.23
N GLN A 93 -15.51 -4.47 18.39
CA GLN A 93 -16.07 -5.70 18.96
C GLN A 93 -17.55 -5.52 19.32
N THR A 94 -17.89 -4.40 19.98
CA THR A 94 -19.28 -4.04 20.28
C THR A 94 -20.13 -3.93 19.01
N PHE A 95 -19.56 -3.43 17.91
CA PHE A 95 -20.23 -3.37 16.62
C PHE A 95 -20.50 -4.76 16.05
N ILE A 96 -19.51 -5.67 16.06
CA ILE A 96 -19.64 -7.04 15.54
C ILE A 96 -20.70 -7.83 16.34
N ASP A 97 -20.67 -7.71 17.67
CA ASP A 97 -21.63 -8.39 18.56
C ASP A 97 -23.08 -7.94 18.31
N GLY A 98 -23.27 -6.71 17.82
CA GLY A 98 -24.58 -6.16 17.46
C GLY A 98 -25.10 -6.57 16.07
N LEU A 99 -24.30 -7.29 15.27
CA LEU A 99 -24.71 -7.74 13.95
C LEU A 99 -25.55 -9.02 14.02
N ASP A 100 -26.68 -9.03 13.32
CA ASP A 100 -27.53 -10.23 13.16
C ASP A 100 -26.87 -11.23 12.21
N MET A 101 -25.97 -12.04 12.74
CA MET A 101 -25.25 -13.09 12.03
C MET A 101 -24.98 -14.30 12.96
N PRO A 102 -24.73 -15.51 12.40
CA PRO A 102 -24.50 -16.70 13.22
C PRO A 102 -23.31 -16.52 14.18
N ALA A 103 -23.38 -17.08 15.39
CA ALA A 103 -22.31 -16.98 16.38
C ALA A 103 -20.94 -17.47 15.86
N ALA A 104 -20.93 -18.46 14.96
CA ALA A 104 -19.72 -18.93 14.30
C ALA A 104 -19.05 -17.89 13.38
N ALA A 105 -19.79 -16.88 12.92
CA ALA A 105 -19.30 -15.76 12.12
C ALA A 105 -18.90 -14.54 12.97
N GLN A 106 -19.38 -14.45 14.22
CA GLN A 106 -19.04 -13.39 15.17
C GLN A 106 -17.73 -13.65 15.92
N ALA A 107 -17.30 -14.91 16.02
CA ALA A 107 -16.14 -15.34 16.80
C ALA A 107 -14.81 -15.42 16.02
N ALA A 108 -14.74 -14.83 14.82
CA ALA A 108 -13.60 -14.94 13.90
C ALA A 108 -12.68 -13.71 13.94
#